data_AF-A0A919HUW2-F1
#
_entry.id   AF-A0A919HUW2-F1
#
_cell.length_a   1.000
_cell.length_b   1.000
_cell.length_c   1.000
_cell.angle_alpha   90.00
_cell.angle_beta   90.00
_cell.angle_gamma   90.00
#
_symmetry.space_group_name_H-M   'P 1'
#
loop_
_entity.id
_entity.type
_entity.pdbx_description
1 polymer ?
#
loop_
_entity_poly.entity_id
_entity_poly.type
_entity_poly.pdbx_seq_one_letter_code
_entity_poly.pdbx_strand_id
1 'polypeptide(L)' 'MEHPKFRAAYDLLELRAGAENNHELQRLTKWWGEFSRRAAGAKDMLNDLGDDPAPRRRHRRPRKRAPRR' A
#
# COMPACT_ATOMS: atom_id res chain seq x y z
N MET A 1 10.15 1.46 24.42
CA MET A 1 8.86 1.66 23.73
C MET A 1 8.54 3.14 23.83
N GLU A 2 7.99 3.72 22.77
CA GLU A 2 7.85 5.17 22.52
C GLU A 2 9.07 5.82 21.87
N HIS A 3 9.16 5.67 20.54
CA HIS A 3 9.91 6.60 19.71
C HIS A 3 9.01 7.81 19.43
N PRO A 4 9.20 8.98 20.07
CA PRO A 4 8.36 10.17 19.83
C PRO A 4 8.38 10.63 18.37
N LYS A 5 9.48 10.36 17.65
CA LYS A 5 9.60 10.66 16.21
C LYS A 5 8.73 9.76 15.33
N PHE A 6 8.46 8.53 15.76
CA PHE A 6 7.67 7.58 14.97
C PHE A 6 6.21 8.00 14.91
N ARG A 7 5.66 8.51 16.03
CA ARG A 7 4.29 9.01 16.07
C ARG A 7 4.09 10.20 15.14
N ALA A 8 5.00 11.17 15.16
CA ALA A 8 4.94 12.32 14.27
C ALA A 8 5.04 11.94 12.78
N ALA A 9 5.88 10.95 12.44
CA ALA A 9 5.99 10.46 11.07
C ALA A 9 4.70 9.73 10.61
N TYR A 10 4.06 8.97 11.50
CA TYR A 10 2.78 8.32 11.22
C TYR A 10 1.65 9.35 11.04
N ASP A 11 1.56 10.35 11.91
CA ASP A 11 0.55 11.41 11.80
C ASP A 11 0.72 12.22 10.50
N LEU A 12 1.96 12.49 10.07
CA LEU A 12 2.25 13.10 8.76
C LEU A 12 1.80 12.20 7.60
N LEU A 13 2.04 10.89 7.69
CA LEU A 13 1.62 9.92 6.67
C LEU A 13 0.08 9.87 6.55
N GLU A 14 -0.63 9.88 7.68
CA GLU A 14 -2.10 9.89 7.74
C GLU A 14 -2.67 11.17 7.12
N LEU A 15 -2.13 12.33 7.49
CA LEU A 15 -2.53 13.62 6.90
C LEU A 15 -2.28 13.64 5.39
N ARG A 16 -1.15 13.10 4.93
CA ARG A 16 -0.82 13.01 3.51
C ARG A 16 -1.75 12.05 2.76
N ALA A 17 -2.10 10.92 3.34
CA ALA A 17 -3.05 9.97 2.76
C ALA A 17 -4.45 10.58 2.57
N GLY A 18 -4.88 11.42 3.50
CA GLY A 18 -6.12 12.18 3.40
C GLY A 18 -6.04 13.32 2.38
N ALA A 19 -4.94 14.08 2.36
CA ALA A 19 -4.76 15.22 1.47
C ALA A 19 -4.56 14.84 -0.01
N GLU A 20 -3.78 13.79 -0.28
CA GLU A 20 -3.52 13.32 -1.65
C GLU A 20 -4.64 12.40 -2.18
N ASN A 21 -5.59 12.01 -1.33
CA ASN A 21 -6.64 11.01 -1.61
C ASN A 21 -6.09 9.75 -2.32
N ASN A 22 -4.87 9.36 -1.94
CA ASN A 22 -4.14 8.27 -2.57
C ASN A 22 -4.46 6.96 -1.84
N HIS A 23 -5.06 6.02 -2.57
CA HIS A 23 -5.49 4.73 -2.06
C HIS A 23 -4.30 3.88 -1.53
N GLU A 24 -3.11 4.03 -2.10
CA GLU A 24 -1.91 3.33 -1.62
C GLU A 24 -1.46 3.86 -0.25
N LEU A 25 -1.48 5.19 -0.06
CA LEU A 25 -1.11 5.80 1.22
C LEU A 25 -2.13 5.49 2.32
N GLN A 26 -3.42 5.43 1.99
CA GLN A 26 -4.46 5.04 2.94
C GLN A 26 -4.29 3.57 3.38
N ARG A 27 -3.98 2.68 2.43
CA ARG A 27 -3.67 1.27 2.71
C ARG A 27 -2.45 1.13 3.60
N LEU A 28 -1.39 1.87 3.30
CA LEU A 28 -0.15 1.88 4.07
C LEU A 28 -0.37 2.37 5.51
N THR A 29 -1.16 3.43 5.68
CA THR A 29 -1.50 4.00 7.00
C THR A 29 -2.29 3.01 7.87
N LYS A 30 -3.22 2.27 7.26
CA LYS A 30 -3.99 1.21 7.92
C LYS A 30 -3.10 0.04 8.34
N TRP A 31 -2.23 -0.42 7.44
CA TRP A 31 -1.27 -1.50 7.71
C TRP A 31 -0.32 -1.14 8.86
N TRP A 32 0.21 0.09 8.86
CA TRP A 32 1.07 0.59 9.96
C TRP A 32 0.35 0.65 11.31
N GLY A 33 -0.94 1.00 11.34
CA GLY A 33 -1.75 0.99 12.56
C GLY A 33 -1.94 -0.42 13.14
N GLU A 34 -2.03 -1.44 12.27
CA GLU A 34 -2.11 -2.85 12.68
C GLU A 34 -0.76 -3.40 13.15
N PHE A 35 0.33 -3.01 12.49
CA PHE A 35 1.71 -3.33 12.90
C PHE A 35 2.01 -2.85 14.32
N SER A 36 1.64 -1.60 14.65
CA SER A 36 1.90 -1.04 15.98
C SER A 36 1.15 -1.74 17.12
N ARG A 37 -0.03 -2.32 16.85
CA ARG A 37 -0.82 -3.08 17.85
C ARG A 37 -0.26 -4.48 18.10
N ARG A 38 0.48 -5.04 17.15
CA ARG A 38 1.02 -6.42 17.17
C ARG A 38 2.47 -6.52 17.65
N ALA A 39 2.98 -5.50 18.33
CA ALA A 39 4.38 -5.19 18.69
C ALA A 39 5.37 -6.35 19.04
N ALA A 40 4.91 -7.57 19.32
CA ALA A 40 5.76 -8.74 19.59
C ALA A 40 5.96 -9.72 18.42
N GLY A 41 5.21 -9.63 17.31
CA GLY A 41 5.22 -10.62 16.21
C GLY A 41 5.21 -10.04 14.80
N ALA A 42 5.59 -8.78 14.65
CA ALA A 42 5.33 -8.02 13.42
C ALA A 42 6.39 -8.19 12.32
N LYS A 43 7.40 -9.05 12.53
CA LYS A 43 8.46 -9.33 11.53
C LYS A 43 7.89 -9.93 10.24
N ASP A 44 6.87 -10.78 10.35
CA ASP A 44 6.26 -11.41 9.18
C ASP A 44 5.50 -10.39 8.31
N MET A 45 4.81 -9.44 8.94
CA MET A 45 4.11 -8.37 8.21
C MET A 45 5.08 -7.50 7.38
N LEU A 46 6.32 -7.32 7.86
CA LEU A 46 7.34 -6.54 7.14
C LEU A 46 7.76 -7.20 5.83
N ASN A 47 7.77 -8.54 5.78
CA ASN A 47 8.09 -9.29 4.56
C ASN A 47 6.96 -9.20 3.51
N ASP A 48 5.70 -9.09 3.95
CA ASP A 48 4.53 -8.98 3.05
C ASP A 48 4.42 -7.61 2.36
N LEU A 49 5.09 -6.57 2.85
CA LEU A 49 5.01 -5.21 2.29
C LEU A 49 5.67 -5.08 0.90
N GLY A 50 6.57 -6.01 0.55
CA GLY A 50 7.26 -6.05 -0.74
C GLY A 50 6.48 -6.79 -1.85
N ASP A 51 5.41 -7.49 -1.49
CA ASP A 51 4.56 -8.27 -2.40
C ASP A 51 3.26 -7.51 -2.73
N ASP A 52 3.33 -6.17 -2.81
CA ASP A 52 2.19 -5.39 -3.26
C ASP A 52 1.88 -5.80 -4.71
N PRO A 53 0.65 -6.25 -5.03
CA PRO A 53 0.29 -6.65 -6.37
C PRO A 53 0.24 -5.39 -7.23
N ALA A 54 1.39 -5.02 -7.80
CA ALA A 54 1.47 -4.05 -8.90
C ALA A 54 0.32 -4.36 -9.85
N PRO A 55 -0.54 -3.37 -10.19
CA PRO A 55 -1.79 -3.63 -10.89
C PRO A 55 -1.45 -4.41 -12.14
N ARG A 56 -1.79 -5.72 -12.12
CA ARG A 56 -1.43 -6.66 -13.19
C ARG A 56 -1.94 -6.06 -14.47
N ARG A 57 -1.04 -5.45 -15.23
CA ARG A 57 -1.33 -4.72 -16.47
C ARG A 57 -1.87 -5.79 -17.40
N ARG A 58 -3.20 -5.95 -17.43
CA ARG A 58 -3.88 -6.96 -18.25
C ARG A 58 -3.40 -6.70 -19.66
N HIS A 59 -2.53 -7.58 -20.18
CA HIS A 59 -2.09 -7.53 -21.56
C HIS A 59 -3.36 -7.55 -22.40
N ARG A 60 -3.75 -6.40 -22.95
CA ARG A 60 -4.88 -6.31 -23.87
C ARG A 60 -4.50 -7.20 -25.05
N ARG A 61 -5.11 -8.39 -25.11
CA ARG A 61 -4.94 -9.29 -26.26
C ARG A 61 -5.27 -8.48 -27.52
N PRO A 62 -4.40 -8.49 -28.55
CA PRO A 62 -4.69 -7.79 -29.79
C PRO A 62 -6.03 -8.30 -30.34
N ARG A 63 -7.00 -7.40 -30.54
CA ARG A 63 -8.24 -7.76 -31.24
C ARG A 63 -7.83 -8.11 -32.67
N LYS A 64 -7.98 -9.39 -33.05
CA LYS A 64 -7.87 -9.83 -34.45
C LYS A 64 -8.80 -8.93 -35.27
N ARG A 65 -8.23 -8.11 -36.17
CA ARG A 65 -9.02 -7.33 -37.12
C ARG A 65 -9.69 -8.33 -38.06
N ALA A 66 -11.02 -8.25 -38.17
CA ALA A 66 -11.76 -9.05 -39.12
C ALA A 66 -11.27 -8.78 -40.55
N PRO A 67 -11.19 -9.80 -41.42
CA PRO A 67 -10.77 -9.60 -42.80
C PRO A 67 -11.77 -8.69 -43.51
N ARG A 68 -11.26 -7.61 -44.12
CA ARG A 68 -12.07 -6.75 -44.99
C ARG A 68 -12.26 -7.51 -46.29
N ARG A 69 -13.53 -7.73 -46.66
CA ARG A 69 -13.95 -8.16 -48.01
C ARG A 69 -13.64 -7.07 -49.02
#